data_AF-A0A356IJ28-F1
#
_entry.id   AF-A0A356IJ28-F1
#
_cell.length_a   1.000
_cell.length_b   1.000
_cell.length_c   1.000
_cell.angle_alpha   90.00
_cell.angle_beta   90.00
_cell.angle_gamma   90.00
#
_symmetry.space_group_name_H-M   'P 1'
#
loop_
_entity.id
_entity.type
_entity.pdbx_description
1 polymer ?
#
loop_
_entity_poly.entity_id
_entity_poly.type
_entity_poly.pdbx_seq_one_letter_code
_entity_poly.pdbx_strand_id
1 'polypeptide(L)'
;MHLYLKIGFAAAFVLVAEPLVAQRLMPAQPETVGMSSERLERLTESLQDYVDDNRLAGAVALVVRRGKIAYLEAVGFRDKEMDAPMFTDTIFRIASQTKALVSVGVMMLQEEGELLITDSVGKYLPEFMHTTVAEPNDRESYS
;
A
#
# COMPACT_ATOMS: atom_id res chain seq x y z
N MET A 1 -23.50 59.93 31.40
CA MET A 1 -24.16 59.62 30.11
C MET A 1 -23.19 58.75 29.32
N HIS A 2 -23.49 57.43 29.24
CA HIS A 2 -23.15 56.49 28.15
C HIS A 2 -21.66 56.38 27.69
N LEU A 3 -20.98 55.23 27.55
CA LEU A 3 -21.40 53.83 27.53
C LEU A 3 -20.13 52.95 27.24
N TYR A 4 -19.89 51.92 28.05
CA TYR A 4 -19.40 50.56 27.74
C TYR A 4 -18.07 50.32 26.96
N LEU A 5 -17.05 49.95 27.74
CA LEU A 5 -16.42 48.61 27.78
C LEU A 5 -16.73 47.69 26.57
N LYS A 6 -15.76 47.55 25.66
CA LYS A 6 -15.68 46.45 24.69
C LYS A 6 -14.57 45.50 25.11
N ILE A 7 -14.93 44.45 25.85
CA ILE A 7 -14.06 43.29 26.06
C ILE A 7 -14.09 42.48 24.76
N GLY A 8 -13.03 42.60 23.97
CA GLY A 8 -12.83 41.77 22.79
C GLY A 8 -12.51 40.34 23.22
N PHE A 9 -13.46 39.42 23.04
CA PHE A 9 -13.24 38.00 23.22
C PHE A 9 -12.48 37.48 21.99
N ALA A 10 -11.15 37.46 22.07
CA ALA A 10 -10.33 36.77 21.06
C ALA A 10 -10.44 35.26 21.33
N ALA A 11 -11.30 34.57 20.58
CA ALA A 11 -11.31 33.11 20.57
C ALA A 11 -10.03 32.63 19.86
N ALA A 12 -9.03 32.23 20.65
CA ALA A 12 -7.86 31.54 20.15
C ALA A 12 -8.30 30.16 19.63
N PHE A 13 -8.37 30.02 18.30
CA PHE A 13 -8.58 28.73 17.65
C PHE A 13 -7.26 27.95 17.76
N VAL A 14 -7.12 27.16 18.83
CA VAL A 14 -5.99 26.25 18.98
C VAL A 14 -6.18 25.12 17.98
N LEU A 15 -5.38 25.13 16.92
CA LEU A 15 -5.27 24.02 15.99
C LEU A 15 -4.60 22.85 16.74
N VAL A 16 -5.40 21.94 17.29
CA VAL A 16 -4.88 20.69 17.85
C VAL A 16 -4.45 19.85 16.66
N ALA A 17 -3.14 19.78 16.42
CA ALA A 17 -2.57 18.81 15.51
C ALA A 17 -2.70 17.43 16.18
N GLU A 18 -3.75 16.68 15.84
CA GLU A 18 -3.83 15.28 16.20
C GLU A 18 -2.59 14.58 15.63
N PRO A 19 -1.74 13.96 16.47
CA PRO A 19 -0.62 13.20 15.93
C PRO A 19 -1.19 12.11 15.03
N LEU A 20 -0.71 12.07 13.79
CA LEU A 20 -0.99 10.99 12.85
C LEU A 20 -0.33 9.71 13.35
N VAL A 21 -0.93 9.10 14.36
CA VAL A 21 -0.54 7.77 14.83
C VAL A 21 -0.98 6.81 13.73
N ALA A 22 0.00 6.18 13.07
CA ALA A 22 -0.26 5.09 12.13
C ALA A 22 -1.27 4.12 12.76
N GLN A 23 -2.36 3.84 12.06
CA GLN A 23 -3.44 3.04 12.61
C GLN A 23 -2.92 1.63 12.93
N ARG A 24 -2.74 1.35 14.23
CA ARG A 24 -2.32 0.03 14.69
C ARG A 24 -3.44 -0.96 14.43
N LEU A 25 -3.17 -1.91 13.53
CA LEU A 25 -4.07 -3.01 13.26
C LEU A 25 -3.96 -4.03 14.39
N MET A 26 -5.07 -4.26 15.09
CA MET A 26 -5.15 -5.26 16.14
C MET A 26 -5.77 -6.54 15.60
N PRO A 27 -5.30 -7.73 16.03
CA PRO A 27 -6.03 -8.97 15.80
C PRO A 27 -7.45 -8.90 16.32
N ALA A 28 -8.38 -9.51 15.60
CA ALA A 28 -9.76 -9.69 16.03
C ALA A 28 -10.28 -11.04 15.54
N GLN A 29 -11.28 -11.59 16.24
CA GLN A 29 -11.97 -12.77 15.76
C GLN A 29 -12.63 -12.49 14.41
N PRO A 30 -12.43 -13.33 13.38
CA PRO A 30 -13.00 -13.12 12.05
C PRO A 30 -14.48 -12.75 12.04
N GLU A 31 -15.28 -13.39 12.90
CA GLU A 31 -16.73 -13.22 12.97
C GLU A 31 -17.12 -11.80 13.39
N THR A 32 -16.33 -11.18 14.28
CA THR A 32 -16.58 -9.81 14.76
C THR A 32 -16.41 -8.77 13.66
N VAL A 33 -15.59 -9.09 12.66
CA VAL A 33 -15.42 -8.26 11.46
C VAL A 33 -16.19 -8.81 10.27
N GLY A 34 -17.12 -9.75 10.48
CA GLY A 34 -18.02 -10.31 9.47
C GLY A 34 -17.35 -11.23 8.46
N MET A 35 -16.33 -11.97 8.89
CA MET A 35 -15.67 -13.04 8.14
C MET A 35 -15.85 -14.38 8.87
N SER A 36 -15.60 -15.50 8.20
CA SER A 36 -15.71 -16.84 8.79
C SER A 36 -14.32 -17.42 9.01
N SER A 37 -14.04 -17.85 10.23
CA SER A 37 -12.77 -18.51 10.59
C SER A 37 -12.51 -19.74 9.73
N GLU A 38 -13.50 -20.63 9.59
CA GLU A 38 -13.43 -21.84 8.74
C GLU A 38 -13.04 -21.51 7.28
N ARG A 39 -13.57 -20.40 6.73
CA ARG A 39 -13.23 -19.99 5.36
C ARG A 39 -11.81 -19.44 5.24
N LEU A 40 -11.32 -18.79 6.30
CA LEU A 40 -9.96 -18.26 6.34
C LEU A 40 -8.94 -19.37 6.56
N GLU A 41 -9.29 -20.42 7.32
CA GLU A 41 -8.44 -21.60 7.51
C GLU A 41 -8.16 -22.33 6.19
N ARG A 42 -9.15 -22.41 5.29
CA ARG A 42 -8.96 -22.92 3.92
C ARG A 42 -7.90 -22.17 3.11
N LEU A 43 -7.62 -20.90 3.44
CA LEU A 43 -6.52 -20.15 2.80
C LEU A 43 -5.17 -20.71 3.24
N THR A 44 -5.00 -21.04 4.53
CA THR A 44 -3.80 -21.67 5.05
C THR A 44 -3.58 -23.02 4.38
N GLU A 45 -4.63 -23.86 4.34
CA GLU A 45 -4.58 -25.18 3.69
C GLU A 45 -4.16 -25.06 2.22
N SER A 46 -4.82 -24.18 1.45
CA SER A 46 -4.50 -23.99 0.03
C SER A 46 -3.06 -23.48 -0.21
N LEU A 47 -2.55 -22.62 0.68
CA LEU A 47 -1.17 -22.14 0.59
C LEU A 47 -0.18 -23.22 0.98
N GLN A 48 -0.51 -24.05 1.98
CA GLN A 48 0.29 -25.21 2.37
C GLN A 48 0.35 -26.24 1.24
N ASP A 49 -0.78 -26.54 0.58
CA ASP A 49 -0.82 -27.41 -0.60
C ASP A 49 0.14 -26.92 -1.70
N TYR A 50 0.22 -25.61 -1.94
CA TYR A 50 1.20 -25.05 -2.88
C TYR A 50 2.65 -25.20 -2.44
N VAL A 51 2.91 -25.18 -1.13
CA VAL A 51 4.25 -25.44 -0.59
C VAL A 51 4.61 -26.91 -0.78
N ASP A 52 3.69 -27.81 -0.43
CA ASP A 52 3.84 -29.27 -0.49
C ASP A 52 4.01 -29.75 -1.95
N ASP A 53 3.26 -29.16 -2.88
CA ASP A 53 3.38 -29.38 -4.33
C ASP A 53 4.63 -28.73 -4.95
N ASN A 54 5.50 -28.10 -4.16
CA ASN A 54 6.68 -27.35 -4.61
C ASN A 54 6.38 -26.22 -5.60
N ARG A 55 5.16 -25.68 -5.59
CA ARG A 55 4.76 -24.53 -6.40
C ARG A 55 5.18 -23.20 -5.75
N LEU A 56 5.33 -23.20 -4.43
CA LEU A 56 5.87 -22.09 -3.63
C LEU A 56 6.96 -22.59 -2.68
N ALA A 57 7.88 -21.70 -2.30
CA ALA A 57 8.83 -21.97 -1.23
C ALA A 57 8.15 -21.85 0.15
N GLY A 58 7.38 -20.78 0.30
CA GLY A 58 6.58 -20.42 1.46
C GLY A 58 5.75 -19.19 1.13
N ALA A 59 4.83 -18.81 2.01
CA ALA A 59 3.96 -17.66 1.84
C ALA A 59 3.60 -17.03 3.18
N VAL A 60 3.28 -15.74 3.15
CA VAL A 60 2.60 -15.02 4.23
C VAL A 60 1.33 -14.41 3.67
N ALA A 61 0.20 -14.61 4.34
CA ALA A 61 -1.08 -14.06 3.95
C ALA A 61 -1.70 -13.25 5.09
N LEU A 62 -2.14 -12.04 4.78
CA LEU A 62 -2.75 -11.08 5.70
C LEU A 62 -4.13 -10.65 5.16
N VAL A 63 -5.16 -10.77 5.99
CA VAL A 63 -6.50 -10.23 5.70
C VAL A 63 -6.87 -9.21 6.77
N VAL A 64 -7.08 -7.97 6.33
CA VAL A 64 -7.50 -6.86 7.20
C VAL A 64 -8.90 -6.44 6.81
N ARG A 65 -9.80 -6.37 7.78
CA ARG A 65 -11.17 -5.90 7.58
C ARG A 65 -11.63 -5.04 8.75
N ARG A 66 -12.28 -3.91 8.45
CA ARG A 66 -12.76 -2.95 9.46
C ARG A 66 -11.65 -2.50 10.43
N GLY A 67 -10.44 -2.27 9.92
CA GLY A 67 -9.28 -1.81 10.70
C GLY A 67 -8.73 -2.85 11.69
N LYS A 68 -9.07 -4.13 11.53
CA LYS A 68 -8.58 -5.24 12.36
C LYS A 68 -7.98 -6.33 11.49
N ILE A 69 -6.98 -7.03 12.02
CA ILE A 69 -6.40 -8.23 11.41
C ILE A 69 -7.38 -9.37 11.67
N ALA A 70 -8.03 -9.86 10.62
CA ALA A 70 -8.91 -11.02 10.69
C ALA A 70 -8.11 -12.33 10.56
N TYR A 71 -6.98 -12.30 9.86
CA TYR A 71 -6.15 -13.46 9.57
C TYR A 71 -4.74 -13.01 9.23
N LEU A 72 -3.73 -13.67 9.79
CA LEU A 72 -2.33 -13.48 9.49
C LEU A 72 -1.60 -14.79 9.72
N GLU A 73 -1.18 -15.46 8.66
CA GLU A 73 -0.51 -16.76 8.73
C GLU A 73 0.71 -16.80 7.83
N ALA A 74 1.67 -17.66 8.21
CA ALA A 74 2.88 -17.97 7.46
C ALA A 74 2.98 -19.49 7.24
N VAL A 75 3.31 -19.91 6.02
CA VAL A 75 3.49 -21.33 5.65
C VAL A 75 4.81 -21.54 4.91
N GLY A 76 5.37 -22.74 5.01
CA GLY A 76 6.58 -23.17 4.31
C GLY A 76 7.85 -22.47 4.78
N PHE A 77 8.74 -22.17 3.83
CA PHE A 77 10.12 -21.76 4.08
C PHE A 77 10.42 -20.41 3.46
N ARG A 78 11.15 -19.55 4.19
CA ARG A 78 11.74 -18.33 3.61
C ARG A 78 13.00 -18.65 2.80
N ASP A 79 13.67 -19.76 3.13
CA ASP A 79 14.81 -20.31 2.42
C ASP A 79 14.75 -21.84 2.50
N LYS A 80 14.48 -22.51 1.37
CA LYS A 80 14.38 -23.97 1.31
C LYS A 80 15.75 -24.66 1.40
N GLU A 81 16.82 -24.01 0.96
CA GLU A 81 18.17 -24.61 0.96
C GLU A 81 18.76 -24.62 2.37
N MET A 82 18.44 -23.60 3.17
CA MET A 82 18.85 -23.48 4.56
C MET A 82 17.84 -24.07 5.56
N ASP A 83 16.76 -24.69 5.06
CA ASP A 83 15.65 -25.20 5.88
C ASP A 83 15.09 -24.14 6.86
N ALA A 84 15.05 -22.88 6.41
CA ALA A 84 14.67 -21.75 7.24
C ALA A 84 13.16 -21.50 7.14
N PRO A 85 12.42 -21.56 8.27
CA PRO A 85 10.97 -21.42 8.26
C PRO A 85 10.52 -20.00 7.86
N MET A 86 9.32 -19.93 7.28
CA MET A 86 8.65 -18.67 6.98
C MET A 86 8.09 -18.03 8.27
N PHE A 87 8.28 -16.72 8.42
CA PHE A 87 7.70 -15.92 9.50
C PHE A 87 6.86 -14.76 8.94
N THR A 88 5.89 -14.29 9.70
CA THR A 88 4.98 -13.19 9.30
C THR A 88 5.67 -11.84 9.14
N ASP A 89 6.88 -11.69 9.66
CA ASP A 89 7.74 -10.51 9.54
C ASP A 89 8.91 -10.71 8.53
N THR A 90 8.87 -11.78 7.74
CA THR A 90 9.89 -12.04 6.70
C THR A 90 9.95 -10.89 5.69
N ILE A 91 11.16 -10.47 5.34
CA ILE A 91 11.39 -9.43 4.34
C ILE A 91 11.31 -10.04 2.94
N PHE A 92 10.43 -9.49 2.10
CA PHE A 92 10.25 -9.92 0.72
C PHE A 92 10.76 -8.86 -0.28
N ARG A 93 11.27 -9.34 -1.42
CA ARG A 93 11.46 -8.48 -2.60
C ARG A 93 10.11 -8.30 -3.30
N ILE A 94 9.49 -7.13 -3.14
CA ILE A 94 8.13 -6.87 -3.62
C ILE A 94 8.03 -6.49 -5.12
N ALA A 95 9.17 -6.29 -5.79
CA ALA A 95 9.28 -5.98 -7.22
C ALA A 95 8.31 -4.87 -7.67
N SER A 96 7.44 -5.14 -8.66
CA SER A 96 6.53 -4.13 -9.21
C SER A 96 5.53 -3.55 -8.20
N GLN A 97 5.32 -4.16 -7.02
CA GLN A 97 4.49 -3.56 -5.96
C GLN A 97 5.05 -2.23 -5.45
N THR A 98 6.36 -1.98 -5.63
CA THR A 98 6.98 -0.68 -5.37
C THR A 98 6.29 0.47 -6.14
N LYS A 99 5.66 0.21 -7.29
CA LYS A 99 4.96 1.23 -8.08
C LYS A 99 3.83 1.89 -7.30
N ALA A 100 3.12 1.17 -6.43
CA ALA A 100 2.07 1.77 -5.61
C ALA A 100 2.62 2.85 -4.66
N LEU A 101 3.77 2.60 -4.05
CA LEU A 101 4.46 3.58 -3.19
C LEU A 101 4.94 4.79 -4.00
N VAL A 102 5.54 4.55 -5.17
CA VAL A 102 5.99 5.63 -6.06
C VAL A 102 4.81 6.47 -6.54
N SER A 103 3.69 5.86 -6.93
CA SER A 103 2.47 6.58 -7.32
C SER A 103 1.94 7.45 -6.19
N VAL A 104 1.94 6.98 -4.94
CA VAL A 104 1.57 7.82 -3.78
C VAL A 104 2.50 9.01 -3.65
N GLY A 105 3.83 8.81 -3.77
CA GLY A 105 4.79 9.93 -3.75
C GLY A 105 4.56 10.95 -4.86
N VAL A 106 4.24 10.50 -6.08
CA VAL A 106 3.86 11.39 -7.20
C VAL A 106 2.58 12.17 -6.88
N MET A 107 1.58 11.52 -6.29
CA MET A 107 0.33 12.19 -5.93
C MET A 107 0.50 13.21 -4.79
N MET A 108 1.44 12.99 -3.86
CA MET A 108 1.80 13.99 -2.85
C MET A 108 2.36 15.26 -3.52
N LEU A 109 3.27 15.12 -4.49
CA LEU A 109 3.80 16.26 -5.26
C LEU A 109 2.72 16.98 -6.07
N GLN A 110 1.71 16.25 -6.56
CA GLN A 110 0.51 16.81 -7.20
C GLN A 110 -0.32 17.65 -6.24
N GLU A 111 -0.55 17.18 -5.02
CA GLU A 111 -1.28 17.94 -4.01
C GLU A 111 -0.53 19.19 -3.55
N GLU A 112 0.81 19.14 -3.54
CA GLU A 112 1.69 20.26 -3.23
C GLU A 112 1.85 21.26 -4.39
N GLY A 113 1.45 20.88 -5.62
CA GLY A 113 1.57 21.72 -6.82
C GLY A 113 2.99 21.75 -7.42
N GLU A 114 3.90 20.90 -6.94
CA GLU A 114 5.29 20.78 -7.41
C GLU A 114 5.40 19.99 -8.72
N LEU A 115 4.46 19.06 -8.93
CA LEU A 115 4.33 18.28 -10.15
C LEU A 115 2.86 18.15 -10.52
N LEU A 116 2.49 18.46 -11.77
CA LEU A 116 1.15 18.12 -12.24
C LEU A 116 1.17 16.84 -13.06
N ILE A 117 0.26 15.90 -12.82
CA ILE A 117 0.14 14.65 -13.61
C ILE A 117 -0.19 14.91 -15.09
N THR A 118 -0.63 16.13 -15.40
CA THR A 118 -0.89 16.63 -16.76
C THR A 118 0.31 17.36 -17.37
N ASP A 119 1.37 17.60 -16.61
CA ASP A 119 2.59 18.18 -17.16
C ASP A 119 3.20 17.24 -18.21
N SER A 120 3.84 17.83 -19.22
CA SER A 120 4.68 17.05 -20.13
C SER A 120 5.81 16.39 -19.36
N VAL A 121 6.05 15.10 -19.57
CA VAL A 121 7.20 14.37 -18.98
C VAL A 121 8.52 15.09 -19.28
N GLY A 122 8.63 15.68 -20.48
CA GLY A 122 9.81 16.43 -20.91
C GLY A 122 10.16 17.64 -20.03
N LYS A 123 9.19 18.17 -19.27
CA LYS A 123 9.40 19.22 -18.26
C LYS A 123 10.37 18.76 -17.16
N TYR A 124 10.33 17.48 -16.81
CA TYR A 124 11.10 16.87 -15.73
C TYR A 124 12.25 15.99 -16.22
N LEU A 125 12.09 15.36 -17.38
CA LEU A 125 13.07 14.48 -18.00
C LEU A 125 13.30 14.94 -19.45
N PRO A 126 14.26 15.85 -19.70
CA PRO A 126 14.47 16.48 -21.00
C PRO A 126 14.67 15.49 -22.17
N GLU A 127 15.18 14.29 -21.88
CA GLU A 127 15.35 13.21 -22.86
C GLU A 127 14.03 12.78 -23.50
N PHE A 128 12.90 13.04 -22.81
CA PHE A 128 11.57 12.68 -23.29
C PHE A 128 10.91 13.76 -24.18
N MET A 129 11.53 14.93 -24.37
CA MET A 129 10.94 16.07 -25.11
C MET A 129 10.59 15.75 -26.57
N HIS A 130 11.30 14.80 -27.18
CA HIS A 130 11.13 14.41 -28.58
C HIS A 130 10.74 12.93 -28.73
N THR A 131 10.18 12.33 -27.68
CA THR A 131 9.73 10.93 -27.75
C THR A 131 8.60 10.79 -28.74
N THR A 132 8.73 9.87 -29.68
CA THR A 132 7.67 9.48 -30.62
C THR A 132 7.01 8.18 -30.17
N VAL A 133 5.77 7.97 -30.61
CA VAL A 133 5.12 6.67 -30.48
C VAL A 133 5.55 5.77 -31.63
N ALA A 134 5.68 4.48 -31.35
CA ALA A 134 5.96 3.47 -32.36
C ALA A 134 4.73 3.25 -33.24
N GLU A 135 4.88 3.36 -34.56
CA GLU A 135 3.78 3.09 -35.51
C GLU A 135 4.00 1.74 -36.22
N PRO A 136 2.96 0.91 -36.37
CA PRO A 136 3.05 -0.31 -37.17
C PRO A 136 3.33 0.07 -38.63
N ASN A 137 4.32 -0.57 -39.25
CA ASN A 137 4.61 -0.43 -40.68
C ASN A 137 4.09 -1.63 -41.47
N ASP A 138 4.07 -1.51 -42.81
CA ASP A 138 3.57 -2.52 -43.75
C ASP A 138 4.28 -3.90 -43.67
N ARG A 139 5.32 -4.02 -42.84
CA ARG A 139 6.11 -5.26 -42.64
C ARG A 139 5.82 -5.94 -41.30
N GLU A 140 4.69 -5.61 -40.65
CA GLU A 140 4.35 -6.11 -39.30
C GLU A 140 5.44 -5.80 -38.25
N SER A 141 6.24 -4.76 -38.49
CA SER A 141 7.25 -4.23 -37.57
C SER A 141 6.82 -2.84 -37.11
N TYR A 142 7.48 -2.33 -36.07
CA TYR A 142 7.29 -0.95 -35.61
C TYR A 142 8.37 -0.04 -36.19
N SER A 143 8.01 1.20 -36.54
CA SER A 143 8.93 2.31 -36.89
C SER A 143 8.76 3.49 -35.96
#